data_AF-A0A0F9V174-F1
#
_entry.id   AF-A0A0F9V174-F1
#
_cell.length_a   1.000
_cell.length_b   1.000
_cell.length_c   1.000
_cell.angle_alpha   90.00
_cell.angle_beta   90.00
_cell.angle_gamma   90.00
#
_symmetry.space_group_name_H-M   'P 1'
#
loop_
_entity.id
_entity.type
_entity.pdbx_description
1 polymer ?
#
loop_
_entity_poly.entity_id
_entity_poly.type
_entity_poly.pdbx_seq_one_letter_code
_entity_poly.pdbx_strand_id
1 'polypeptide(L)' 'MNKKLGRPRKNKNEVRCKILGIAVTKSEKERIEKIVKIKQISINQLVRDLFIEKLKKIEKDLDIII' A
#
# COMPACT_ATOMS: atom_id res chain seq x y z
N MET A 1 16.52 -13.38 33.07
CA MET A 1 15.12 -13.55 32.62
C MET A 1 14.94 -12.78 31.31
N ASN A 2 14.79 -13.47 30.17
CA ASN A 2 14.45 -12.81 28.90
C ASN A 2 13.00 -12.30 28.99
N LYS A 3 12.83 -10.97 29.10
CA LYS A 3 11.51 -10.35 29.01
C LYS A 3 10.96 -10.64 27.61
N LYS A 4 9.92 -11.48 27.53
CA LYS A 4 9.14 -11.65 26.30
C LYS A 4 8.63 -10.26 25.91
N LEU A 5 9.13 -9.69 24.82
CA LEU A 5 8.61 -8.45 24.25
C LEU A 5 7.12 -8.69 23.97
N GLY A 6 6.25 -7.99 24.69
CA GLY A 6 4.81 -8.09 24.49
C GLY A 6 4.46 -7.80 23.02
N ARG A 7 3.36 -8.38 22.51
CA ARG A 7 2.91 -8.09 21.14
C ARG A 7 2.82 -6.57 20.95
N PRO A 8 3.38 -6.00 19.86
CA PRO A 8 3.29 -4.58 19.58
C PRO A 8 1.82 -4.16 19.60
N ARG A 9 1.49 -3.18 20.44
CA ARG A 9 0.15 -2.61 20.50
C ARG A 9 -0.09 -1.87 19.19
N LYS A 10 -1.27 -2.09 18.60
CA LYS A 10 -1.71 -1.41 17.38
C LYS A 10 -1.55 0.11 17.55
N ASN A 11 -0.91 0.78 16.59
CA ASN A 11 -0.75 2.22 16.64
C ASN A 11 -2.14 2.89 16.67
N LYS A 12 -2.35 3.89 17.53
CA LYS A 12 -3.67 4.57 17.66
C LYS A 12 -4.11 5.21 16.34
N ASN A 13 -3.16 5.51 15.46
CA ASN A 13 -3.41 6.12 14.16
C ASN A 13 -3.54 5.10 13.02
N GLU A 14 -3.43 3.79 13.31
CA GLU A 14 -3.57 2.73 12.30
C GLU A 14 -5.03 2.27 12.17
N VAL A 15 -5.70 2.78 11.13
CA VAL A 15 -6.97 2.23 10.67
C VAL A 15 -6.68 0.98 9.82
N ARG A 16 -7.36 -0.15 10.12
CA ARG A 16 -7.28 -1.34 9.26
C ARG A 16 -8.04 -1.02 7.97
N CYS A 17 -7.33 -0.91 6.85
CA CYS A 17 -7.98 -0.87 5.56
C CYS A 17 -8.47 -2.29 5.21
N LYS A 18 -9.73 -2.44 4.76
CA LYS A 18 -10.26 -3.72 4.29
C LYS A 18 -9.36 -4.24 3.15
N ILE A 19 -9.17 -5.56 3.08
CA ILE A 19 -8.43 -6.18 1.98
C ILE A 19 -9.17 -5.85 0.68
N LEU A 20 -8.57 -5.02 -0.17
CA LEU A 20 -9.09 -4.67 -1.49
C LEU A 20 -8.65 -5.75 -2.48
N GLY A 21 -9.61 -6.52 -3.01
CA GLY A 21 -9.38 -7.34 -4.19
C GLY A 21 -9.48 -6.46 -5.43
N ILE A 22 -8.42 -6.39 -6.22
CA ILE A 22 -8.40 -5.65 -7.49
C ILE A 22 -8.49 -6.62 -8.67
N ALA A 23 -9.38 -6.33 -9.62
CA ALA A 23 -9.41 -7.02 -10.90
C ALA A 23 -8.48 -6.28 -11.87
N VAL A 24 -7.57 -7.01 -12.50
CA VAL A 24 -6.63 -6.49 -13.51
C VAL A 24 -6.60 -7.42 -14.71
N THR A 25 -6.25 -6.89 -15.87
CA THR A 25 -6.01 -7.68 -17.07
C THR A 25 -4.74 -8.54 -16.92
N LYS A 26 -4.62 -9.58 -17.76
CA LYS A 26 -3.42 -10.42 -17.80
C LYS A 26 -2.14 -9.60 -18.08
N SER A 27 -2.22 -8.66 -19.02
CA SER A 27 -1.09 -7.80 -19.39
C SER A 27 -0.62 -6.91 -18.24
N GLU A 28 -1.55 -6.38 -17.44
CA GLU A 28 -1.24 -5.57 -16.26
C GLU A 28 -0.61 -6.41 -15.15
N LYS A 29 -1.14 -7.62 -14.92
CA LYS A 29 -0.55 -8.57 -13.97
C LYS A 29 0.92 -8.85 -14.29
N GLU A 30 1.24 -9.16 -15.55
CA GLU A 30 2.62 -9.42 -15.97
C GLU A 30 3.54 -8.20 -15.76
N ARG A 31 3.03 -6.99 -15.99
CA ARG A 31 3.78 -5.75 -15.72
C ARG A 31 4.01 -5.53 -14.23
N ILE A 32 2.98 -5.75 -13.41
CA ILE A 32 3.05 -5.63 -11.94
C ILE A 32 4.09 -6.61 -11.39
N GLU A 33 4.05 -7.87 -11.80
CA GLU A 33 5.00 -8.90 -11.36
C GLU A 33 6.45 -8.56 -11.70
N LYS A 34 6.70 -8.01 -12.91
CA LYS A 34 8.04 -7.53 -13.31
C LYS A 34 8.52 -6.41 -12.40
N ILE A 35 7.68 -5.41 -12.11
CA ILE A 35 8.05 -4.28 -11.24
C ILE A 35 8.33 -4.75 -9.82
N VAL A 36 7.46 -5.59 -9.26
CA VAL A 36 7.62 -6.19 -7.93
C VAL A 36 8.93 -6.94 -7.82
N LYS A 37 9.29 -7.73 -8.84
CA LYS A 37 10.56 -8.46 -8.88
C LYS A 37 11.78 -7.53 -8.92
N ILE A 38 11.74 -6.48 -9.73
CA ILE A 38 12.85 -5.50 -9.85
C ILE A 38 13.02 -4.71 -8.56
N LYS A 39 11.92 -4.26 -7.96
CA LYS A 39 11.92 -3.41 -6.77
C LYS A 39 12.03 -4.19 -5.46
N GLN A 40 11.90 -5.51 -5.49
CA GLN A 40 11.89 -6.40 -4.32
C GLN A 40 10.86 -5.98 -3.25
N ILE A 41 9.67 -5.58 -3.69
CA ILE A 41 8.55 -5.18 -2.82
C ILE A 41 7.34 -6.08 -3.04
N SER A 42 6.41 -6.13 -2.09
CA SER A 42 5.15 -6.87 -2.28
C SER A 42 4.22 -6.15 -3.28
N ILE A 43 3.33 -6.90 -3.94
CA ILE A 43 2.26 -6.32 -4.78
C ILE A 43 1.44 -5.31 -3.98
N ASN A 44 1.10 -5.63 -2.73
CA ASN A 44 0.33 -4.75 -1.86
C ASN A 44 1.06 -3.42 -1.59
N GLN A 45 2.38 -3.48 -1.39
CA GLN A 45 3.19 -2.27 -1.21
C GLN A 45 3.18 -1.42 -2.49
N LEU A 46 3.43 -2.03 -3.65
CA LEU A 46 3.39 -1.33 -4.93
C LEU A 46 2.04 -0.64 -5.17
N VAL A 47 0.93 -1.36 -4.97
CA VAL A 47 -0.42 -0.81 -5.15
C VAL A 47 -0.69 0.33 -4.17
N ARG A 48 -0.24 0.19 -2.91
CA ARG A 48 -0.38 1.25 -1.91
C ARG A 48 0.41 2.50 -2.28
N ASP A 49 1.63 2.35 -2.76
CA ASP A 49 2.47 3.48 -3.16
C ASP A 49 1.86 4.22 -4.36
N LEU A 50 1.43 3.49 -5.38
CA LEU A 50 0.74 4.06 -6.54
C LEU A 50 -0.58 4.74 -6.16
N PHE A 51 -1.33 4.15 -5.23
CA PHE A 51 -2.57 4.73 -4.72
C PHE A 51 -2.30 6.07 -4.01
N ILE A 52 -1.30 6.12 -3.12
CA ILE A 52 -0.94 7.36 -2.40
C ILE A 52 -0.46 8.43 -3.39
N GLU A 53 0.37 8.07 -4.37
CA GLU A 53 0.81 9.03 -5.40
C GLU A 53 -0.37 9.59 -6.22
N LYS A 54 -1.34 8.75 -6.59
CA LYS A 54 -2.52 9.19 -7.31
C LYS A 54 -3.44 10.04 -6.44
N LEU A 55 -3.62 9.67 -5.17
CA LEU A 55 -4.42 10.42 -4.21
C LEU A 55 -3.86 11.84 -4.03
N LYS A 56 -2.55 11.98 -3.79
CA LYS A 56 -1.88 13.29 -3.66
C LYS A 56 -2.08 14.18 -4.89
N LYS A 57 -2.06 13.60 -6.09
CA LYS A 57 -2.33 14.34 -7.34
C LYS A 57 -3.78 14.85 -7.35
N ILE A 58 -4.74 14.00 -7.02
CA ILE A 58 -6.15 14.37 -6.96
C ILE A 58 -6.40 15.44 -5.88
N GLU A 59 -5.81 15.30 -4.70
CA GLU A 59 -5.91 16.30 -3.61
C GLU A 59 -5.39 17.66 -4.06
N LYS A 60 -4.25 17.68 -4.76
CA LYS A 60 -3.69 18.90 -5.34
C LYS A 60 -4.58 19.49 -6.43
N ASP A 61 -5.15 18.66 -7.31
CA ASP A 61 -6.03 19.12 -8.39
C ASP A 61 -7.36 19.68 -7.85
N LEU A 62 -7.76 19.28 -6.64
CA LEU A 62 -9.00 19.69 -5.98
C LEU A 62 -8.78 20.76 -4.89
N ASP A 63 -7.56 21.28 -4.71
CA ASP A 63 -7.18 22.22 -3.64
C ASP A 63 -7.61 21.76 -2.24
N ILE A 64 -7.61 20.44 -2.00
CA ILE A 64 -7.98 19.86 -0.71
C ILE A 64 -6.77 19.94 0.23
N ILE A 65 -6.88 20.73 1.30
CA ILE A 65 -5.91 20.81 2.40
C ILE A 65 -6.32 19.79 3.48
N ILE A 66 -5.60 18.67 3.59
CA ILE A 66 -5.73 17.63 4.65
C ILE A 66 -4.51 17.65 5.56
#